data_AF-A0A1V5ARU0-F1
#
_entry.id   AF-A0A1V5ARU0-F1
#
_cell.length_a   1.000
_cell.length_b   1.000
_cell.length_c   1.000
_cell.angle_alpha   90.00
_cell.angle_beta   90.00
_cell.angle_gamma   90.00
#
_symmetry.space_group_name_H-M   'P 1'
#
loop_
_entity.id
_entity.type
_entity.pdbx_description
1 polymer ?
#
loop_
_entity_poly.entity_id
_entity_poly.type
_entity_poly.pdbx_seq_one_letter_code
_entity_poly.pdbx_strand_id
1 'polypeptide(L)'
;MREFNLRHGLLGAAIIAMIINLAIISINSAQTFPLYGDNEITNATVYGIMKYEYGDGLYVDISADDSDRYDVELIDSENRTYNGNSGPYRSELHGFPTETDYKGSIRDMLLFDVPDETIIKGIRIVPSQSAPFYINWTEMPEITGENATLRFYGATFEPNGMRWRQGNWNLDISINNIGNHTAKYNSSSFALMDQFGWIYSGEEGEELKEIPAGESLRFTVKVPFVSELSDPIAILFKGLNLDISAWTIRR
;
A
#
# COMPACT_ATOMS: atom_id res chain seq x y z
N MET A 1 5.27 -59.17 -15.50
CA MET A 1 5.39 -58.61 -14.13
C MET A 1 6.08 -57.23 -14.08
N ARG A 2 6.13 -56.45 -15.18
CA ARG A 2 6.82 -55.13 -15.24
C ARG A 2 5.88 -53.92 -15.33
N GLU A 3 4.60 -54.12 -15.61
CA GLU A 3 3.64 -53.03 -15.85
C GLU A 3 2.93 -52.52 -14.58
N PHE A 4 2.92 -53.30 -13.50
CA PHE A 4 2.23 -52.92 -12.25
C PHE A 4 2.95 -51.81 -11.46
N ASN A 5 4.27 -51.66 -11.64
CA ASN A 5 5.06 -50.65 -10.94
C ASN A 5 5.04 -49.27 -11.63
N LEU A 6 4.74 -49.19 -12.93
CA LEU A 6 4.66 -47.90 -13.63
C LEU A 6 3.42 -47.09 -13.24
N ARG A 7 2.28 -47.76 -13.03
CA ARG A 7 1.00 -47.09 -12.72
C ARG A 7 1.00 -46.42 -11.33
N HIS A 8 1.69 -47.00 -10.36
CA HIS A 8 1.80 -46.44 -9.00
C HIS A 8 2.74 -45.23 -8.94
N GLY A 9 3.84 -45.22 -9.71
CA GLY A 9 4.74 -44.07 -9.82
C GLY A 9 4.11 -42.86 -10.52
N LEU A 10 3.29 -43.10 -11.55
CA LEU A 10 2.54 -42.05 -12.25
C LEU A 10 1.43 -41.44 -11.39
N LEU A 11 0.72 -42.26 -10.59
CA LEU A 11 -0.29 -41.76 -9.64
C LEU A 11 0.33 -40.96 -8.49
N GLY A 12 1.48 -41.40 -7.95
CA GLY A 12 2.20 -40.66 -6.93
C GLY A 12 2.72 -39.31 -7.43
N ALA A 13 3.28 -39.29 -8.65
CA ALA A 13 3.73 -38.05 -9.28
C ALA A 13 2.58 -37.09 -9.61
N ALA A 14 1.42 -37.61 -10.03
CA ALA A 14 0.23 -36.81 -10.30
C ALA A 14 -0.35 -36.19 -9.01
N ILE A 15 -0.37 -36.94 -7.90
CA ILE A 15 -0.82 -36.44 -6.60
C ILE A 15 0.13 -35.37 -6.07
N ILE A 16 1.46 -35.57 -6.18
CA ILE A 16 2.46 -34.57 -5.79
C ILE A 16 2.33 -33.30 -6.65
N ALA A 17 2.19 -33.44 -7.97
CA ALA A 17 1.96 -32.31 -8.87
C ALA A 17 0.65 -31.57 -8.56
N MET A 18 -0.41 -32.30 -8.17
CA MET A 18 -1.69 -31.70 -7.78
C MET A 18 -1.60 -30.97 -6.44
N ILE A 19 -0.88 -31.50 -5.45
CA ILE A 19 -0.62 -30.83 -4.16
C ILE A 19 0.24 -29.59 -4.36
N ILE A 20 1.26 -29.64 -5.22
CA ILE A 20 2.08 -28.47 -5.57
C ILE A 20 1.23 -27.41 -6.30
N ASN A 21 0.35 -27.80 -7.23
CA ASN A 21 -0.55 -26.86 -7.90
C ASN A 21 -1.61 -26.26 -6.95
N LEU A 22 -2.13 -27.03 -5.99
CA LEU A 22 -3.03 -26.48 -4.96
C LEU A 22 -2.31 -25.54 -3.98
N ALA A 23 -1.04 -25.80 -3.66
CA ALA A 23 -0.25 -24.92 -2.79
C ALA A 23 0.11 -23.57 -3.44
N ILE A 24 0.20 -23.52 -4.79
CA ILE A 24 0.45 -22.28 -5.55
C ILE A 24 -0.80 -21.37 -5.60
N ILE A 25 -2.00 -21.90 -5.34
CA ILE A 25 -3.26 -21.11 -5.38
C ILE A 25 -3.54 -20.38 -4.05
N SER A 26 -2.82 -20.71 -2.98
CA SER A 26 -2.96 -20.08 -1.65
C SER A 26 -1.98 -18.93 -1.40
N ILE A 27 -1.50 -18.26 -2.45
CA ILE A 27 -0.90 -16.93 -2.27
C ILE A 27 -2.08 -16.04 -1.87
N ASN A 28 -2.16 -15.67 -0.59
CA ASN A 28 -3.07 -14.64 -0.14
C ASN A 28 -2.79 -13.41 -1.00
N SER A 29 -3.61 -13.17 -2.03
CA SER A 29 -3.63 -11.89 -2.70
C SER A 29 -4.09 -10.92 -1.63
N ALA A 30 -3.17 -10.13 -1.06
CA ALA A 30 -3.55 -8.91 -0.40
C ALA A 30 -4.56 -8.22 -1.33
N GLN A 31 -5.73 -7.84 -0.82
CA GLN A 31 -6.69 -7.11 -1.63
C GLN A 31 -6.01 -5.79 -1.98
N THR A 32 -5.48 -5.76 -3.19
CA THR A 32 -4.97 -4.55 -3.81
C THR A 32 -6.16 -3.67 -4.10
N PHE A 33 -6.04 -2.37 -3.86
CA PHE A 33 -7.02 -1.39 -4.32
C PHE A 33 -7.39 -1.63 -5.81
N PRO A 34 -8.66 -1.41 -6.20
CA PRO A 34 -9.71 -0.78 -5.41
C PRO A 34 -10.38 -1.70 -4.38
N LEU A 35 -10.79 -1.12 -3.26
CA LEU A 35 -11.51 -1.80 -2.17
C LEU A 35 -12.95 -1.30 -2.14
N TYR A 36 -13.90 -2.24 -2.16
CA TYR A 36 -15.32 -1.96 -2.25
C TYR A 36 -16.06 -2.36 -0.97
N GLY A 37 -17.09 -1.61 -0.59
CA GLY A 37 -18.06 -2.01 0.41
C GLY A 37 -19.40 -1.30 0.23
N ASP A 38 -20.45 -1.89 0.82
CA ASP A 38 -21.82 -1.39 0.73
C ASP A 38 -22.66 -1.82 1.94
N ASN A 39 -23.88 -1.27 2.02
CA ASN A 39 -24.91 -1.62 2.98
C ASN A 39 -26.25 -2.00 2.30
N GLU A 40 -26.19 -2.51 1.06
CA GLU A 40 -27.34 -2.77 0.16
C GLU A 40 -28.10 -1.53 -0.35
N ILE A 41 -27.87 -0.34 0.23
CA ILE A 41 -28.54 0.93 -0.16
C ILE A 41 -27.56 1.83 -0.90
N THR A 42 -26.39 2.05 -0.33
CA THR A 42 -25.28 2.83 -0.88
C THR A 42 -24.01 2.02 -0.87
N ASN A 43 -23.05 2.43 -1.71
CA ASN A 43 -21.74 1.79 -1.80
C ASN A 43 -20.64 2.84 -1.88
N ALA A 44 -19.42 2.41 -1.57
CA ALA A 44 -18.23 3.20 -1.76
C ALA A 44 -17.06 2.33 -2.26
N THR A 45 -16.16 2.96 -3.02
CA THR A 45 -14.94 2.33 -3.53
C THR A 45 -13.73 3.19 -3.18
N VAL A 46 -12.74 2.62 -2.49
CA VAL A 46 -11.45 3.26 -2.24
C VAL A 46 -10.47 2.82 -3.32
N TYR A 47 -9.83 3.77 -4.01
CA TYR A 47 -8.89 3.50 -5.11
C TYR A 47 -7.42 3.51 -4.69
N GLY A 48 -7.10 4.10 -3.54
CA GLY A 48 -5.74 4.13 -3.01
C GLY A 48 -5.57 5.12 -1.87
N ILE A 49 -4.38 5.10 -1.29
CA ILE A 49 -3.96 5.99 -0.20
C ILE A 49 -2.59 6.59 -0.47
N MET A 50 -2.31 7.78 0.07
CA MET A 50 -1.02 8.44 0.00
C MET A 50 -0.77 9.23 1.28
N LYS A 51 0.48 9.26 1.76
CA LYS A 51 0.81 10.09 2.92
C LYS A 51 0.77 11.58 2.56
N TYR A 52 0.37 12.42 3.51
CA TYR A 52 0.38 13.87 3.32
C TYR A 52 1.82 14.39 3.32
N GLU A 53 2.17 15.20 2.33
CA GLU A 53 3.55 15.67 2.12
C GLU A 53 3.96 16.84 3.02
N TYR A 54 3.01 17.49 3.71
CA TYR A 54 3.26 18.69 4.52
C TYR A 54 3.13 18.48 6.04
N GLY A 55 2.94 17.24 6.51
CA GLY A 55 2.83 16.92 7.94
C GLY A 55 2.07 15.62 8.16
N ASP A 56 1.52 15.47 9.37
CA ASP A 56 0.65 14.34 9.71
C ASP A 56 -0.57 14.34 8.77
N GLY A 57 -0.81 13.22 8.11
CA GLY A 57 -2.05 12.98 7.38
C GLY A 57 -1.99 11.86 6.35
N LEU A 58 -3.18 11.43 5.93
CA LEU A 58 -3.37 10.40 4.92
C LEU A 58 -4.43 10.84 3.92
N TYR A 59 -4.07 10.91 2.65
CA TYR A 59 -5.01 11.01 1.55
C TYR A 59 -5.66 9.67 1.27
N VAL A 60 -6.95 9.71 0.94
CA VAL A 60 -7.76 8.57 0.50
C VAL A 60 -8.51 8.99 -0.75
N ASP A 61 -8.23 8.32 -1.87
CA ASP A 61 -8.98 8.47 -3.11
C ASP A 61 -10.20 7.54 -3.05
N ILE A 62 -11.40 8.13 -3.05
CA ILE A 62 -12.65 7.41 -2.79
C ILE A 62 -13.77 7.89 -3.70
N SER A 63 -14.64 6.96 -4.11
CA SER A 63 -15.93 7.28 -4.72
C SER A 63 -17.09 6.70 -3.94
N ALA A 64 -18.26 7.32 -4.10
CA ALA A 64 -19.54 6.84 -3.62
C ALA A 64 -20.66 7.34 -4.54
N ASP A 65 -21.87 6.84 -4.33
CA ASP A 65 -23.08 7.32 -5.02
C ASP A 65 -23.37 8.79 -4.68
N ASP A 66 -23.79 9.59 -5.66
CA ASP A 66 -23.97 11.05 -5.50
C ASP A 66 -25.30 11.46 -4.82
N SER A 67 -26.15 10.49 -4.46
CA SER A 67 -27.45 10.75 -3.85
C SER A 67 -27.40 11.04 -2.35
N ASP A 68 -26.24 10.90 -1.70
CA ASP A 68 -26.08 11.06 -0.26
C ASP A 68 -24.82 11.87 0.10
N ARG A 69 -24.76 12.29 1.36
CA ARG A 69 -23.58 12.81 2.04
C ARG A 69 -23.03 11.71 2.94
N TYR A 70 -21.71 11.54 2.91
CA TYR A 70 -21.02 10.52 3.70
C TYR A 70 -20.01 11.18 4.64
N ASP A 71 -20.19 10.98 5.94
CA ASP A 71 -19.09 11.17 6.88
C ASP A 71 -18.18 9.93 6.82
N VAL A 72 -16.87 10.15 6.83
CA VAL A 72 -15.88 9.11 6.62
C VAL A 72 -14.89 9.12 7.78
N GLU A 73 -14.53 7.94 8.27
CA GLU A 73 -13.61 7.80 9.41
C GLU A 73 -12.55 6.73 9.10
N LEU A 74 -11.27 7.03 9.30
CA LEU A 74 -10.22 6.02 9.25
C LEU A 74 -10.13 5.27 10.57
N ILE A 75 -9.81 3.98 10.51
CA ILE A 75 -9.71 3.11 11.68
C ILE A 75 -8.34 2.45 11.70
N ASP A 76 -7.60 2.63 12.80
CA ASP A 76 -6.30 2.00 12.97
C ASP A 76 -6.33 0.58 13.55
N SER A 77 -5.15 -0.03 13.60
CA SER A 77 -4.94 -1.36 14.18
C SER A 77 -5.48 -1.48 15.62
N GLU A 78 -5.46 -0.40 16.40
CA GLU A 78 -5.95 -0.31 17.79
C GLU A 78 -7.46 0.02 17.91
N ASN A 79 -8.17 0.20 16.80
CA ASN A 79 -9.57 0.68 16.72
C ASN A 79 -9.79 2.14 17.12
N ARG A 80 -8.76 2.99 17.03
CA ARG A 80 -8.92 4.44 17.11
C ARG A 80 -9.44 4.97 15.78
N THR A 81 -10.28 5.99 15.86
CA THR A 81 -10.91 6.63 14.69
C THR A 81 -10.29 7.99 14.42
N TYR A 82 -10.08 8.30 13.15
CA TYR A 82 -9.52 9.58 12.70
C TYR A 82 -10.47 10.23 11.69
N ASN A 83 -10.56 11.56 11.76
CA ASN A 83 -11.41 12.39 10.90
C ASN A 83 -10.63 13.61 10.39
N GLY A 84 -11.26 14.43 9.56
CA GLY A 84 -10.69 15.62 8.96
C GLY A 84 -11.64 16.80 9.13
N ASN A 85 -11.83 17.25 10.37
CA ASN A 85 -12.79 18.30 10.72
C ASN A 85 -12.17 19.70 10.88
N SER A 86 -10.90 19.86 10.50
CA SER A 86 -10.15 21.12 10.54
C SER A 86 -9.37 21.28 9.24
N GLY A 87 -9.41 22.46 8.61
CA GLY A 87 -8.62 22.70 7.39
C GLY A 87 -7.12 22.53 7.65
N PRO A 88 -6.36 21.84 6.78
CA PRO A 88 -6.71 21.40 5.41
C PRO A 88 -7.42 20.04 5.31
N TYR A 89 -7.61 19.34 6.43
CA TYR A 89 -8.21 18.01 6.48
C TYR A 89 -9.72 18.07 6.18
N ARG A 90 -10.22 17.04 5.48
CA ARG A 90 -11.63 16.86 5.12
C ARG A 90 -11.96 15.37 5.14
N SER A 91 -12.98 15.00 5.90
CA SER A 91 -13.47 13.61 6.01
C SER A 91 -14.94 13.46 5.65
N GLU A 92 -15.44 14.32 4.78
CA GLU A 92 -16.82 14.30 4.30
C GLU A 92 -16.81 14.23 2.77
N LEU A 93 -17.47 13.21 2.22
CA LEU A 93 -17.65 13.02 0.78
C LEU A 93 -19.08 13.45 0.42
N HIS A 94 -19.21 14.49 -0.41
CA HIS A 94 -20.51 14.97 -0.92
C HIS A 94 -20.30 15.90 -2.11
N GLY A 95 -21.20 15.85 -3.10
CA GLY A 95 -21.16 16.64 -4.33
C GLY A 95 -20.70 18.10 -4.19
N PHE A 96 -19.41 18.37 -4.40
CA PHE A 96 -18.84 19.72 -4.58
C PHE A 96 -18.39 19.97 -6.03
N PRO A 97 -18.23 21.23 -6.47
CA PRO A 97 -17.81 21.57 -7.84
C PRO A 97 -16.42 21.07 -8.27
N THR A 98 -15.58 20.62 -7.33
CA THR A 98 -14.27 20.00 -7.60
C THR A 98 -14.36 18.50 -7.83
N GLU A 99 -15.54 17.90 -7.65
CA GLU A 99 -15.77 16.46 -7.76
C GLU A 99 -16.19 16.12 -9.19
N THR A 100 -15.64 15.02 -9.71
CA THR A 100 -16.03 14.55 -11.04
C THR A 100 -17.29 13.72 -10.91
N ASP A 101 -18.46 14.34 -11.10
CA ASP A 101 -19.70 13.58 -11.25
C ASP A 101 -19.60 12.73 -12.53
N TYR A 102 -19.68 11.42 -12.35
CA TYR A 102 -19.78 10.47 -13.44
C TYR A 102 -20.84 9.42 -13.13
N LYS A 103 -21.96 9.53 -13.86
CA LYS A 103 -23.06 8.54 -13.84
C LYS A 103 -23.72 8.37 -12.46
N GLY A 104 -23.92 9.46 -11.71
CA GLY A 104 -24.55 9.38 -10.39
C GLY A 104 -23.58 8.93 -9.30
N SER A 105 -22.31 9.33 -9.45
CA SER A 105 -21.27 8.98 -8.48
C SER A 105 -20.30 10.14 -8.36
N ILE A 106 -19.92 10.42 -7.11
CA ILE A 106 -18.90 11.39 -6.75
C ILE A 106 -17.59 10.67 -6.50
N ARG A 107 -16.48 11.28 -6.91
CA ARG A 107 -15.12 10.86 -6.57
C ARG A 107 -14.36 12.06 -6.06
N ASP A 108 -13.71 11.90 -4.91
CA ASP A 108 -12.91 12.94 -4.28
C ASP A 108 -11.68 12.32 -3.60
N MET A 109 -10.72 13.19 -3.27
CA MET A 109 -9.55 12.85 -2.47
C MET A 109 -9.72 13.47 -1.08
N LEU A 110 -10.06 12.62 -0.11
CA LEU A 110 -10.21 13.02 1.29
C LEU A 110 -8.84 13.08 1.97
N LEU A 111 -8.67 13.98 2.93
CA LEU A 111 -7.43 14.14 3.71
C LEU A 111 -7.75 14.04 5.19
N PHE A 112 -7.16 13.05 5.88
CA PHE A 112 -7.39 12.79 7.30
C PHE A 112 -6.20 13.23 8.14
N ASP A 113 -6.46 13.72 9.34
CA ASP A 113 -5.41 14.03 10.33
C ASP A 113 -5.02 12.72 11.04
N VAL A 114 -3.87 12.16 10.66
CA VAL A 114 -3.39 10.85 11.11
C VAL A 114 -1.89 10.95 11.38
N PRO A 115 -1.42 10.59 12.59
CA PRO A 115 0.01 10.57 12.88
C PRO A 115 0.77 9.63 11.95
N ASP A 116 1.94 10.04 11.47
CA ASP A 116 2.73 9.33 10.44
C ASP A 116 2.95 7.83 10.70
N GLU A 117 3.12 7.44 11.96
CA GLU A 117 3.43 6.07 12.35
C GLU A 117 2.20 5.15 12.43
N THR A 118 0.99 5.71 12.28
CA THR A 118 -0.27 4.98 12.47
C THR A 118 -0.48 3.97 11.35
N ILE A 119 -0.81 2.73 11.72
CA ILE A 119 -1.17 1.68 10.77
C ILE A 119 -2.69 1.62 10.68
N ILE A 120 -3.22 2.08 9.55
CA ILE A 120 -4.65 2.07 9.30
C ILE A 120 -5.06 0.69 8.74
N LYS A 121 -6.18 0.15 9.22
CA LYS A 121 -6.71 -1.17 8.83
C LYS A 121 -8.03 -1.11 8.08
N GLY A 122 -8.60 0.08 7.90
CA GLY A 122 -9.86 0.23 7.19
C GLY A 122 -10.47 1.60 7.37
N ILE A 123 -11.65 1.73 6.79
CA ILE A 123 -12.44 2.95 6.78
C ILE A 123 -13.90 2.62 7.11
N ARG A 124 -14.54 3.50 7.86
CA ARG A 124 -15.97 3.46 8.15
C ARG A 124 -16.66 4.56 7.37
N ILE A 125 -17.68 4.17 6.62
CA ILE A 125 -18.53 5.07 5.84
C ILE A 125 -19.84 5.25 6.60
N VAL A 126 -20.26 6.50 6.77
CA VAL A 126 -21.48 6.88 7.48
C VAL A 126 -22.36 7.70 6.53
N PRO A 127 -23.22 7.04 5.73
CA PRO A 127 -24.20 7.73 4.90
C PRO A 127 -25.25 8.45 5.75
N SER A 128 -25.81 9.56 5.27
CA SER A 128 -26.83 10.30 6.03
C SER A 128 -28.20 9.60 6.06
N GLN A 129 -28.49 8.74 5.08
CA GLN A 129 -29.80 8.12 4.91
C GLN A 129 -29.83 6.60 5.19
N SER A 130 -28.71 5.97 5.53
CA SER A 130 -28.62 4.51 5.70
C SER A 130 -27.62 4.09 6.79
N ALA A 131 -27.54 2.79 7.06
CA ALA A 131 -26.68 2.28 8.12
C ALA A 131 -25.18 2.41 7.75
N PRO A 132 -24.29 2.70 8.71
CA PRO A 132 -22.85 2.71 8.44
C PRO A 132 -22.35 1.33 7.98
N PHE A 133 -21.30 1.33 7.15
CA PHE A 133 -20.60 0.11 6.73
C PHE A 133 -19.08 0.31 6.77
N TYR A 134 -18.34 -0.79 6.65
CA TYR A 134 -16.89 -0.82 6.78
C TYR A 134 -16.26 -1.37 5.51
N ILE A 135 -15.16 -0.73 5.08
CA ILE A 135 -14.26 -1.26 4.06
C ILE A 135 -12.95 -1.59 4.77
N ASN A 136 -12.66 -2.88 4.92
CA ASN A 136 -11.43 -3.35 5.55
C ASN A 136 -10.27 -3.26 4.55
N TRP A 137 -9.10 -2.86 5.03
CA TRP A 137 -7.86 -2.89 4.28
C TRP A 137 -7.12 -4.17 4.63
N THR A 138 -6.61 -4.88 3.62
CA THR A 138 -5.69 -5.99 3.90
C THR A 138 -4.38 -5.46 4.48
N GLU A 139 -3.62 -6.38 5.06
CA GLU A 139 -2.29 -6.10 5.58
C GLU A 139 -1.42 -5.36 4.54
N MET A 140 -0.65 -4.40 5.05
CA MET A 140 0.31 -3.61 4.30
C MET A 140 1.23 -4.51 3.45
N PRO A 141 1.69 -4.08 2.26
CA PRO A 141 2.55 -4.90 1.42
C PRO A 141 3.78 -5.38 2.20
N GLU A 142 3.98 -6.70 2.17
CA GLU A 142 5.08 -7.36 2.86
C GLU A 142 5.72 -8.42 1.96
N ILE A 143 7.05 -8.53 2.05
CA ILE A 143 7.79 -9.64 1.47
C ILE A 143 8.87 -10.13 2.43
N THR A 144 8.97 -11.45 2.58
CA THR A 144 10.01 -12.09 3.39
C THR A 144 11.03 -12.78 2.50
N GLY A 145 12.29 -12.41 2.67
CA GLY A 145 13.46 -13.04 2.07
C GLY A 145 14.16 -14.03 3.01
N GLU A 146 15.41 -14.37 2.68
CA GLU A 146 16.22 -15.26 3.52
C GLU A 146 16.65 -14.60 4.84
N ASN A 147 17.03 -13.32 4.79
CA ASN A 147 17.64 -12.61 5.92
C ASN A 147 16.86 -11.36 6.36
N ALA A 148 15.77 -11.01 5.68
CA ALA A 148 15.00 -9.83 5.99
C ALA A 148 13.52 -9.98 5.59
N THR A 149 12.62 -9.40 6.38
CA THR A 149 11.25 -9.11 5.98
C THR A 149 11.10 -7.61 5.77
N LEU A 150 10.59 -7.20 4.61
CA LEU A 150 10.33 -5.81 4.25
C LEU A 150 8.82 -5.57 4.26
N ARG A 151 8.38 -4.49 4.90
CA ARG A 151 6.99 -4.02 4.89
C ARG A 151 6.92 -2.56 4.48
N PHE A 152 5.90 -2.19 3.71
CA PHE A 152 5.66 -0.84 3.20
C PHE A 152 4.45 -0.18 3.87
N TYR A 153 4.56 1.04 4.36
CA TYR A 153 3.49 1.77 5.05
C TYR A 153 2.95 2.97 4.28
N GLY A 154 3.49 3.25 3.09
CA GLY A 154 3.06 4.37 2.26
C GLY A 154 4.25 5.18 1.74
N ALA A 155 3.93 6.14 0.89
CA ALA A 155 4.93 7.02 0.31
C ALA A 155 4.41 8.46 0.19
N THR A 156 5.34 9.41 0.23
CA THR A 156 5.13 10.78 -0.25
C THR A 156 6.03 11.03 -1.46
N PHE A 157 5.66 12.03 -2.27
CA PHE A 157 6.55 12.53 -3.30
C PHE A 157 6.73 14.04 -3.19
N GLU A 158 7.99 14.43 -3.07
CA GLU A 158 8.46 15.79 -2.92
C GLU A 158 9.02 16.30 -4.27
N PRO A 159 8.36 17.25 -4.95
CA PRO A 159 8.85 17.77 -6.22
C PRO A 159 10.12 18.62 -6.02
N ASN A 160 11.16 18.40 -6.85
CA ASN A 160 12.42 19.18 -6.86
C ASN A 160 12.27 20.55 -7.58
N GLY A 161 11.07 21.15 -7.50
CA GLY A 161 10.70 22.42 -8.11
C GLY A 161 10.23 22.33 -9.57
N MET A 162 9.45 23.34 -9.99
CA MET A 162 8.69 23.37 -11.26
C MET A 162 9.52 23.15 -12.55
N ARG A 163 10.84 23.41 -12.53
CA ARG A 163 11.67 23.34 -13.74
C ARG A 163 12.06 21.93 -14.16
N TRP A 164 12.19 21.02 -13.21
CA TRP A 164 12.81 19.72 -13.47
C TRP A 164 11.79 18.60 -13.68
N ARG A 165 10.51 18.83 -13.28
CA ARG A 165 9.43 17.82 -13.34
C ARG A 165 9.87 16.44 -12.83
N GLN A 166 10.69 16.50 -11.80
CA GLN A 166 11.29 15.38 -11.10
C GLN A 166 11.20 15.69 -9.62
N GLY A 167 11.19 14.65 -8.79
CA GLY A 167 11.13 14.77 -7.36
C GLY A 167 11.76 13.58 -6.67
N ASN A 168 11.56 13.55 -5.35
CA ASN A 168 12.02 12.50 -4.48
C ASN A 168 10.80 11.71 -4.02
N TRP A 169 10.83 10.39 -4.23
CA TRP A 169 9.92 9.50 -3.52
C TRP A 169 10.50 9.21 -2.13
N ASN A 170 9.69 9.45 -1.10
CA ASN A 170 10.02 9.11 0.28
C ASN A 170 9.14 7.93 0.69
N LEU A 171 9.75 6.75 0.78
CA LEU A 171 9.08 5.48 1.03
C LEU A 171 9.19 5.14 2.51
N ASP A 172 8.07 5.02 3.20
CA ASP A 172 8.04 4.58 4.59
C ASP A 172 8.00 3.06 4.66
N ILE A 173 9.08 2.47 5.18
CA ILE A 173 9.26 1.03 5.22
C ILE A 173 9.72 0.57 6.60
N SER A 174 9.44 -0.69 6.93
CA SER A 174 10.15 -1.40 8.00
C SER A 174 10.91 -2.59 7.46
N ILE A 175 12.14 -2.77 7.96
CA ILE A 175 12.91 -4.00 7.81
C ILE A 175 12.94 -4.72 9.14
N ASN A 176 12.53 -5.99 9.15
CA ASN A 176 12.83 -6.94 10.21
C ASN A 176 14.06 -7.78 9.80
N ASN A 177 15.13 -7.74 10.58
CA ASN A 177 16.32 -8.54 10.36
C ASN A 177 16.15 -9.93 10.95
N ILE A 178 15.78 -10.89 10.12
CA ILE A 178 15.63 -12.30 10.52
C ILE A 178 16.93 -13.11 10.35
N GLY A 179 18.02 -12.45 9.95
CA GLY A 179 19.35 -13.05 9.88
C GLY A 179 19.98 -13.25 11.26
N ASN A 180 21.15 -13.88 11.28
CA ASN A 180 21.93 -14.19 12.49
C ASN A 180 22.96 -13.12 12.88
N HIS A 181 23.07 -12.03 12.12
CA HIS A 181 24.04 -10.96 12.32
C HIS A 181 23.37 -9.59 12.22
N THR A 182 23.96 -8.59 12.87
CA THR A 182 23.53 -7.19 12.70
C THR A 182 23.64 -6.78 11.24
N ALA A 183 22.53 -6.32 10.68
CA ALA A 183 22.45 -5.79 9.34
C ALA A 183 22.64 -4.26 9.35
N LYS A 184 23.11 -3.69 8.25
CA LYS A 184 23.31 -2.25 8.10
C LYS A 184 22.75 -1.77 6.77
N TYR A 185 21.80 -0.83 6.82
CA TYR A 185 21.09 -0.32 5.65
C TYR A 185 20.87 1.19 5.70
N ASN A 186 20.73 1.80 4.54
CA ASN A 186 20.35 3.20 4.31
C ASN A 186 19.59 3.27 2.98
N SER A 187 19.22 4.46 2.50
CA SER A 187 18.45 4.58 1.24
C SER A 187 19.15 3.95 0.04
N SER A 188 20.48 4.05 -0.09
CA SER A 188 21.23 3.44 -1.21
C SER A 188 21.22 1.91 -1.22
N SER A 189 20.72 1.26 -0.17
CA SER A 189 20.49 -0.18 -0.14
C SER A 189 19.23 -0.62 -0.91
N PHE A 190 18.44 0.34 -1.41
CA PHE A 190 17.16 0.12 -2.07
C PHE A 190 17.14 0.75 -3.46
N ALA A 191 16.20 0.28 -4.27
CA ALA A 191 15.81 0.95 -5.49
C ALA A 191 14.29 0.91 -5.67
N LEU A 192 13.76 1.87 -6.44
CA LEU A 192 12.36 1.96 -6.82
C LEU A 192 12.21 1.55 -8.28
N MET A 193 11.22 0.73 -8.59
CA MET A 193 10.84 0.41 -9.96
C MET A 193 9.52 1.10 -10.30
N ASP A 194 9.46 1.76 -11.45
CA ASP A 194 8.26 2.43 -11.95
C ASP A 194 7.41 1.55 -12.89
N GLN A 195 6.24 2.04 -13.27
CA GLN A 195 5.28 1.33 -14.13
C GLN A 195 5.80 1.00 -15.54
N PHE A 196 6.91 1.61 -15.96
CA PHE A 196 7.58 1.35 -17.23
C PHE A 196 8.78 0.39 -17.08
N GLY A 197 9.11 -0.01 -15.85
CA GLY A 197 10.24 -0.88 -15.54
C GLY A 197 11.56 -0.13 -15.37
N TRP A 198 11.57 1.20 -15.29
CA TRP A 198 12.78 1.95 -14.94
C TRP A 198 13.11 1.80 -13.46
N ILE A 199 14.40 1.68 -13.15
CA ILE A 199 14.90 1.48 -11.80
C ILE A 199 15.67 2.72 -11.36
N TYR A 200 15.32 3.24 -10.20
CA TYR A 200 15.90 4.43 -9.57
C TYR A 200 16.55 4.03 -8.24
N SER A 201 17.85 4.27 -8.10
CA SER A 201 18.57 3.98 -6.86
C SER A 201 18.17 4.95 -5.75
N GLY A 202 18.12 4.45 -4.51
CA GLY A 202 17.96 5.30 -3.34
C GLY A 202 19.16 6.24 -3.11
N GLU A 203 18.94 7.26 -2.29
CA GLU A 203 19.90 8.33 -2.02
C GLU A 203 21.22 7.81 -1.44
N GLU A 204 22.33 8.31 -1.99
CA GLU A 204 23.68 8.00 -1.53
C GLU A 204 24.13 8.98 -0.43
N GLY A 205 25.12 8.55 0.37
CA GLY A 205 25.77 9.40 1.37
C GLY A 205 25.08 9.45 2.74
N GLU A 206 23.92 8.80 2.90
CA GLU A 206 23.28 8.62 4.19
C GLU A 206 24.07 7.67 5.11
N GLU A 207 24.04 7.95 6.41
CA GLU A 207 24.64 7.08 7.42
C GLU A 207 23.90 5.74 7.50
N LEU A 208 24.66 4.66 7.70
CA LEU A 208 24.10 3.31 7.80
C LEU A 208 23.35 3.14 9.13
N LYS A 209 22.10 2.70 9.04
CA LYS A 209 21.27 2.31 10.18
C LYS A 209 21.51 0.85 10.50
N GLU A 210 21.87 0.58 11.75
CA GLU A 210 22.12 -0.79 12.24
C GLU A 210 20.81 -1.43 12.73
N ILE A 211 20.59 -2.68 12.35
CA ILE A 211 19.45 -3.48 12.77
C ILE A 211 19.99 -4.79 13.35
N PRO A 212 20.01 -4.95 14.69
CA PRO A 212 20.43 -6.19 15.32
C PRO A 212 19.65 -7.41 14.83
N ALA A 213 20.22 -8.60 14.99
CA ALA A 213 19.56 -9.85 14.64
C ALA A 213 18.27 -10.04 15.46
N GLY A 214 17.16 -10.34 14.79
CA GLY A 214 15.83 -10.48 15.38
C GLY A 214 15.09 -9.18 15.66
N GLU A 215 15.68 -8.02 15.33
CA GLU A 215 15.06 -6.71 15.53
C GLU A 215 14.54 -6.11 14.23
N SER A 216 13.63 -5.15 14.36
CA SER A 216 13.06 -4.39 13.25
C SER A 216 13.30 -2.91 13.37
N LEU A 217 13.51 -2.24 12.25
CA LEU A 217 13.61 -0.79 12.16
C LEU A 217 12.67 -0.27 11.08
N ARG A 218 11.85 0.72 11.43
CA ARG A 218 11.07 1.52 10.48
C ARG A 218 11.80 2.82 10.17
N PHE A 219 11.87 3.17 8.89
CA PHE A 219 12.54 4.38 8.43
C PHE A 219 12.14 4.75 7.00
N THR A 220 12.36 6.02 6.66
CA THR A 220 12.17 6.53 5.31
C THR A 220 13.35 6.15 4.41
N VAL A 221 13.05 5.60 3.24
CA VAL A 221 13.97 5.44 2.10
C VAL A 221 13.68 6.53 1.09
N LYS A 222 14.67 7.36 0.80
CA LYS A 222 14.56 8.44 -0.18
C LYS A 222 15.11 8.00 -1.53
N VAL A 223 14.34 8.21 -2.59
CA VAL A 223 14.70 7.87 -3.97
C VAL A 223 14.61 9.13 -4.83
N PRO A 224 15.75 9.77 -5.19
CA PRO A 224 15.76 11.05 -5.87
C PRO A 224 15.64 10.95 -7.40
N PHE A 225 15.39 12.09 -8.05
CA PHE A 225 15.39 12.27 -9.51
C PHE A 225 14.38 11.39 -10.26
N VAL A 226 13.26 11.07 -9.63
CA VAL A 226 12.17 10.32 -10.25
C VAL A 226 11.22 11.28 -10.95
N SER A 227 10.81 10.96 -12.18
CA SER A 227 9.84 11.75 -12.94
C SER A 227 8.52 11.87 -12.18
N GLU A 228 7.85 13.02 -12.26
CA GLU A 228 6.49 13.20 -11.73
C GLU A 228 5.45 12.28 -12.40
N LEU A 229 5.78 11.72 -13.57
CA LEU A 229 4.95 10.77 -14.31
C LEU A 229 5.30 9.30 -14.04
N SER A 230 6.33 9.04 -13.24
CA SER A 230 6.75 7.68 -12.88
C SER A 230 6.02 7.25 -11.61
N ASP A 231 5.08 6.31 -11.79
CA ASP A 231 4.32 5.72 -10.69
C ASP A 231 5.11 4.53 -10.12
N PRO A 232 5.41 4.51 -8.82
CA PRO A 232 6.06 3.38 -8.19
C PRO A 232 5.21 2.11 -8.33
N ILE A 233 5.83 1.01 -8.70
CA ILE A 233 5.16 -0.30 -8.69
C ILE A 233 5.86 -1.30 -7.78
N ALA A 234 7.15 -1.10 -7.50
CA ALA A 234 7.86 -1.98 -6.59
C ALA A 234 9.07 -1.35 -5.89
N ILE A 235 9.39 -1.90 -4.71
CA ILE A 235 10.63 -1.64 -3.99
C ILE A 235 11.55 -2.84 -4.15
N LEU A 236 12.77 -2.59 -4.63
CA LEU A 236 13.81 -3.58 -4.83
C LEU A 236 14.81 -3.53 -3.67
N PHE A 237 15.07 -4.68 -3.06
CA PHE A 237 15.99 -4.78 -1.93
C PHE A 237 16.63 -6.17 -1.87
N LYS A 238 17.96 -6.28 -2.08
CA LYS A 238 18.73 -7.54 -1.94
C LYS A 238 18.07 -8.77 -2.61
N GLY A 239 17.57 -8.61 -3.83
CA GLY A 239 16.90 -9.67 -4.59
C GLY A 239 15.42 -9.86 -4.24
N LEU A 240 14.89 -9.15 -3.25
CA LEU A 240 13.46 -9.00 -3.01
C LEU A 240 12.86 -7.95 -3.93
N ASN A 241 11.63 -8.20 -4.33
CA ASN A 241 10.82 -7.33 -5.17
C ASN A 241 9.44 -7.19 -4.50
N LEU A 242 9.29 -6.14 -3.68
CA LEU A 242 8.05 -5.86 -2.97
C LEU A 242 7.11 -5.07 -3.88
N ASP A 243 6.00 -5.68 -4.30
CA ASP A 243 4.95 -5.02 -5.07
C ASP A 243 4.21 -3.99 -4.20
N ILE A 244 4.22 -2.73 -4.64
CA ILE A 244 3.51 -1.61 -4.01
C ILE A 244 2.56 -0.91 -4.98
N SER A 245 2.31 -1.49 -6.15
CA SER A 245 1.56 -0.87 -7.26
C SER A 245 0.14 -0.45 -6.89
N ALA A 246 -0.46 -1.12 -5.91
CA ALA A 246 -1.79 -0.78 -5.39
C ALA A 246 -1.77 0.32 -4.32
N TRP A 247 -0.62 0.57 -3.71
CA TRP A 247 -0.46 1.40 -2.51
C TRP A 247 0.20 2.76 -2.78
N THR A 248 0.38 3.09 -4.05
CA THR A 248 0.81 4.41 -4.50
C THR A 248 -0.22 4.95 -5.49
N ILE A 249 -0.84 6.08 -5.17
CA ILE A 249 -1.88 6.68 -6.01
C ILE A 249 -1.25 7.17 -7.34
N ARG A 250 -1.94 6.87 -8.44
CA ARG A 250 -1.70 7.52 -9.75
C ARG A 250 -2.10 8.98 -9.65
N ARG A 251 -1.12 9.87 -9.78
CA ARG A 251 -1.37 11.32 -9.78
C ARG A 251 -2.15 11.79 -11.01
#